data_AF-A0A7X8WMV0-F1
#
_entry.id   AF-A0A7X8WMV0-F1
#
_cell.length_a   1.000
_cell.length_b   1.000
_cell.length_c   1.000
_cell.angle_alpha   90.00
_cell.angle_beta   90.00
_cell.angle_gamma   90.00
#
_symmetry.space_group_name_H-M   'P 1'
#
loop_
_entity.id
_entity.type
_entity.pdbx_description
1 polymer ?
#
loop_
_entity_poly.entity_id
_entity_poly.type
_entity_poly.pdbx_seq_one_letter_code
_entity_poly.pdbx_strand_id
1 'polypeptide(L)'
;MKTNKLLAIGLLAAATVLTTGCSDSFLEVENPTGEPLEDYYKTDEHIQEALIAAYDPLHWPDWGLGQYNALNIDGEIMGDNFWVGGATKTDMQNWHMLFNYEANENNTFSSLWTVDYSGIKRCNDLLKYLGWGTDVTEANRKLYEMQARLLRVFYYNMLWHYFGNIPFYLENLSEPPYTAPQYTADQVYNELIAELESVIDSKILPLKYYKTVKEGREVDDEGQLGRVTQAMG
;
A
#
# COMPACT_ATOMS: atom_id res chain seq x y z
N MET A 1 -23.87 -43.41 -58.35
CA MET A 1 -22.81 -43.83 -57.41
C MET A 1 -21.67 -42.81 -57.21
N LYS A 2 -21.19 -42.08 -58.24
CA LYS A 2 -20.09 -41.11 -58.06
C LYS A 2 -20.50 -39.87 -57.26
N THR A 3 -21.70 -39.35 -57.47
CA THR A 3 -22.22 -38.14 -56.77
C THR A 3 -22.42 -38.35 -55.27
N ASN A 4 -22.93 -39.52 -54.84
CA ASN A 4 -23.11 -39.83 -53.43
C ASN A 4 -21.77 -40.02 -52.69
N LYS A 5 -20.73 -40.47 -53.39
CA LYS A 5 -19.36 -40.54 -52.84
C LYS A 5 -18.75 -39.15 -52.66
N LEU A 6 -18.98 -38.23 -53.61
CA LEU A 6 -18.54 -36.83 -53.49
C LEU A 6 -19.25 -36.09 -52.35
N LEU A 7 -20.56 -36.32 -52.17
CA LEU A 7 -21.33 -35.76 -51.06
C LEU A 7 -20.88 -36.33 -49.71
N ALA A 8 -20.59 -37.63 -49.62
CA ALA A 8 -20.07 -38.26 -48.41
C ALA A 8 -18.67 -37.73 -48.03
N ILE A 9 -17.79 -37.51 -49.01
CA ILE A 9 -16.47 -36.90 -48.79
C ILE A 9 -16.61 -35.44 -48.35
N GLY A 10 -17.53 -34.68 -48.95
CA GLY A 10 -17.82 -33.30 -48.55
C GLY A 10 -18.36 -33.18 -47.13
N LEU A 11 -19.26 -34.08 -46.72
CA LEU A 11 -19.79 -34.14 -45.35
C LEU A 11 -18.72 -34.54 -44.32
N LEU A 12 -17.83 -35.47 -44.69
CA LEU A 12 -16.72 -35.89 -43.83
C LEU A 12 -15.69 -34.76 -43.63
N ALA A 13 -15.42 -33.99 -44.68
CA ALA A 13 -14.54 -32.82 -44.63
C ALA A 13 -15.16 -31.64 -43.85
N ALA A 14 -16.48 -31.46 -43.92
CA ALA A 14 -17.17 -30.45 -43.12
C ALA A 14 -17.22 -30.82 -41.62
N ALA A 15 -17.31 -32.12 -41.30
CA ALA A 15 -17.33 -32.61 -39.92
C ALA A 15 -15.97 -32.41 -39.21
N THR A 16 -14.84 -32.51 -39.91
CA THR A 16 -13.52 -32.25 -39.32
C THR A 16 -13.28 -30.78 -38.98
N VAL A 17 -13.86 -29.83 -39.73
CA VAL A 17 -13.74 -28.39 -39.47
C VAL A 17 -14.52 -27.96 -38.21
N LEU A 18 -15.59 -28.69 -37.86
CA LEU A 18 -16.39 -28.39 -36.65
C LEU A 18 -15.72 -28.85 -35.34
N THR A 19 -14.61 -29.58 -35.41
CA THR A 19 -13.88 -30.05 -34.22
C THR A 19 -12.63 -29.22 -33.90
N THR A 20 -12.26 -28.27 -34.77
CA THR A 20 -11.16 -27.33 -34.53
C THR A 20 -11.72 -26.02 -33.93
N GLY A 21 -12.36 -26.12 -32.77
CA GLY A 21 -12.59 -24.95 -31.92
C GLY A 21 -11.32 -24.67 -31.13
N CYS A 22 -10.94 -23.39 -30.98
CA CYS A 22 -9.91 -23.03 -30.02
C CYS A 22 -10.41 -23.43 -28.63
N SER A 23 -9.62 -24.16 -27.85
CA SER A 23 -9.94 -24.42 -26.45
C SER A 23 -10.04 -23.09 -25.69
N ASP A 24 -10.82 -23.06 -24.61
CA ASP A 24 -10.95 -21.88 -23.75
C ASP A 24 -9.58 -21.37 -23.26
N SER A 25 -8.59 -22.26 -23.16
CA SER A 25 -7.18 -21.95 -22.88
C SER A 25 -6.49 -21.02 -23.89
N PHE A 26 -7.06 -20.79 -25.09
CA PHE A 26 -6.56 -19.76 -26.03
C PHE A 26 -6.92 -18.35 -25.56
N LEU A 27 -8.00 -18.21 -24.79
CA LEU A 27 -8.44 -16.95 -24.21
C LEU A 27 -7.82 -16.71 -22.82
N GLU A 28 -7.25 -17.74 -22.21
CA GLU A 28 -6.50 -17.63 -20.96
C GLU A 28 -5.09 -17.10 -21.25
N VAL A 29 -4.90 -15.80 -21.01
CA VAL A 29 -3.60 -15.15 -21.12
C VAL A 29 -2.95 -15.17 -19.74
N GLU A 30 -2.12 -16.18 -19.49
CA GLU A 30 -1.23 -16.17 -18.32
C GLU A 30 -0.04 -15.24 -18.60
N ASN A 31 0.40 -14.50 -17.57
CA ASN A 31 1.57 -13.63 -17.70
C ASN A 31 2.82 -14.51 -17.91
N PRO A 32 3.46 -14.49 -19.09
CA PRO A 32 4.54 -15.43 -19.41
C PRO A 32 5.82 -15.18 -18.60
N THR A 33 5.90 -14.08 -17.85
CA THR A 33 7.10 -13.63 -17.13
C THR A 33 6.85 -13.32 -15.65
N GLY A 34 5.61 -13.34 -15.19
CA GLY A 34 5.25 -12.98 -13.82
C GLY A 34 4.67 -14.19 -13.09
N GLU A 35 5.08 -14.40 -11.84
CA GLU A 35 4.44 -15.40 -10.99
C GLU A 35 3.01 -14.95 -10.66
N PRO A 36 2.03 -15.87 -10.65
CA PRO A 36 0.71 -15.57 -10.12
C PRO A 36 0.82 -15.04 -8.70
N LEU A 37 0.03 -14.01 -8.37
CA LEU A 37 0.01 -13.40 -7.04
C LEU A 37 -0.17 -14.44 -5.92
N GLU A 38 -0.96 -15.46 -6.21
CA GLU A 38 -1.31 -16.56 -5.30
C GLU A 38 -0.10 -17.43 -4.92
N ASP A 39 0.91 -17.48 -5.80
CA ASP A 39 2.11 -18.29 -5.68
C ASP A 39 3.32 -17.49 -5.19
N TYR A 40 3.30 -16.17 -5.35
CA TYR A 40 4.41 -15.29 -4.95
C TYR A 40 4.60 -15.28 -3.42
N TYR A 41 3.57 -14.95 -2.64
CA TYR A 41 3.71 -14.71 -1.18
C TYR A 41 3.72 -15.98 -0.30
N LYS A 42 4.51 -16.99 -0.67
CA LYS A 42 4.61 -18.28 0.06
C LYS A 42 5.80 -18.39 1.01
N THR A 43 6.83 -17.57 0.80
CA THR A 43 8.08 -17.61 1.57
C THR A 43 8.20 -16.42 2.54
N ASP A 44 8.96 -16.56 3.62
CA ASP A 44 9.25 -15.48 4.57
C ASP A 44 9.92 -14.28 3.88
N GLU A 45 10.77 -14.55 2.88
CA GLU A 45 11.41 -13.53 2.05
C GLU A 45 10.39 -12.72 1.25
N HIS A 46 9.47 -13.36 0.53
CA HIS A 46 8.45 -12.63 -0.24
C HIS A 46 7.45 -11.89 0.66
N ILE A 47 7.17 -12.41 1.86
CA ILE A 47 6.39 -11.68 2.88
C ILE A 47 7.17 -10.46 3.39
N GLN A 48 8.48 -10.58 3.58
CA GLN A 48 9.33 -9.46 3.96
C GLN A 48 9.37 -8.40 2.85
N GLU A 49 9.35 -8.78 1.58
CA GLU A 49 9.22 -7.83 0.47
C GLU A 49 7.90 -7.07 0.51
N ALA A 50 6.78 -7.72 0.85
CA ALA A 50 5.50 -7.02 1.08
C ALA A 50 5.60 -6.02 2.24
N LEU A 51 6.34 -6.34 3.30
CA LEU A 51 6.63 -5.39 4.38
C LEU A 51 7.46 -4.21 3.90
N ILE A 52 8.53 -4.46 3.15
CA ILE A 52 9.37 -3.39 2.58
C ILE A 52 8.53 -2.50 1.67
N ALA A 53 7.67 -3.10 0.83
CA ALA A 53 6.74 -2.35 0.00
C ALA A 53 5.82 -1.47 0.85
N ALA A 54 5.32 -1.95 1.99
CA ALA A 54 4.49 -1.16 2.90
C ALA A 54 5.22 0.03 3.53
N TYR A 55 6.56 -0.01 3.67
CA TYR A 55 7.37 1.14 4.11
C TYR A 55 7.61 2.18 3.00
N ASP A 56 7.62 1.74 1.73
CA ASP A 56 8.02 2.57 0.60
C ASP A 56 7.26 3.92 0.51
N PRO A 57 5.93 4.01 0.74
CA PRO A 57 5.24 5.29 0.68
C PRO A 57 5.68 6.34 1.72
N LEU A 58 6.44 5.97 2.76
CA LEU A 58 6.90 6.93 3.78
C LEU A 58 7.80 8.03 3.22
N HIS A 59 8.59 7.76 2.18
CA HIS A 59 9.49 8.76 1.59
C HIS A 59 8.85 9.57 0.46
N TRP A 60 7.71 9.13 -0.07
CA TRP A 60 7.03 9.77 -1.20
C TRP A 60 6.53 11.21 -0.95
N PRO A 61 6.27 11.67 0.30
CA PRO A 61 5.99 13.09 0.53
C PRO A 61 7.18 14.00 0.13
N ASP A 62 8.41 13.50 0.17
CA ASP A 62 9.63 14.15 -0.33
C ASP A 62 9.78 13.92 -1.84
N TRP A 63 8.87 14.53 -2.61
CA TRP A 63 8.74 14.43 -4.07
C TRP A 63 8.16 13.11 -4.60
N GLY A 64 6.84 13.03 -4.58
CA GLY A 64 6.06 11.91 -5.10
C GLY A 64 4.86 12.39 -5.91
N LEU A 65 4.56 11.68 -7.00
CA LEU A 65 3.38 11.92 -7.84
C LEU A 65 3.25 13.39 -8.32
N GLY A 66 4.39 14.07 -8.53
CA GLY A 66 4.45 15.42 -9.10
C GLY A 66 4.28 16.58 -8.11
N GLN A 67 4.34 16.34 -6.80
CA GLN A 67 4.19 17.38 -5.78
C GLN A 67 5.11 17.11 -4.56
N TYR A 68 5.62 18.19 -3.94
CA TYR A 68 6.20 18.15 -2.59
C TYR A 68 5.08 18.27 -1.54
N ASN A 69 5.04 17.32 -0.59
CA ASN A 69 4.28 17.45 0.66
C ASN A 69 5.27 17.31 1.81
N ALA A 70 6.08 18.35 2.02
CA ALA A 70 7.02 18.35 3.13
C ALA A 70 6.20 18.54 4.42
N LEU A 71 5.70 17.45 5.01
CA LEU A 71 4.71 17.47 6.09
C LEU A 71 5.11 18.35 7.28
N ASN A 72 6.42 18.41 7.58
CA ASN A 72 6.99 19.26 8.62
C ASN A 72 6.96 20.76 8.26
N ILE A 73 7.00 21.11 6.98
CA ILE A 73 6.89 22.48 6.47
C ILE A 73 5.41 22.83 6.27
N ASP A 74 4.62 21.92 5.71
CA ASP A 74 3.20 22.11 5.41
C ASP A 74 2.42 22.46 6.69
N GLY A 75 2.67 21.74 7.79
CA GLY A 75 2.06 22.04 9.09
C GLY A 75 2.44 23.42 9.64
N GLU A 76 3.69 23.85 9.46
CA GLU A 76 4.17 25.15 9.94
C GLU A 76 3.71 26.33 9.07
N ILE A 77 3.55 26.11 7.76
CA ILE A 77 3.00 27.11 6.82
C ILE A 77 1.56 27.48 7.16
N MET A 78 0.80 26.52 7.66
CA MET A 78 -0.56 26.77 8.14
C MET A 78 -0.59 27.41 9.54
N GLY A 79 0.56 27.56 10.18
CA GLY A 79 0.76 28.29 11.43
C GLY A 79 1.13 29.77 11.21
N ASP A 80 1.71 30.40 12.23
CA ASP A 80 2.11 31.81 12.23
C ASP A 80 3.64 32.02 12.35
N ASN A 81 4.44 30.96 12.16
CA ASN A 81 5.88 30.97 12.40
C ASN A 81 6.72 31.54 11.24
N PHE A 82 6.30 31.41 9.98
CA PHE A 82 7.03 31.97 8.84
C PHE A 82 6.17 32.26 7.62
N TRP A 83 6.70 33.12 6.74
CA TRP A 83 6.13 33.39 5.41
C TRP A 83 6.69 32.40 4.39
N VAL A 84 5.84 31.94 3.45
CA VAL A 84 6.20 30.98 2.39
C VAL A 84 7.44 31.40 1.58
N GLY A 85 7.62 32.71 1.33
CA GLY A 85 8.70 33.23 0.50
C GLY A 85 8.38 33.15 -1.00
N GLY A 86 9.41 32.93 -1.84
CA GLY A 86 9.27 32.82 -3.31
C GLY A 86 9.29 34.15 -4.05
N ALA A 87 9.56 34.10 -5.37
CA ALA A 87 9.60 35.30 -6.20
C ALA A 87 8.20 35.85 -6.53
N THR A 88 7.21 34.97 -6.66
CA THR A 88 5.82 35.29 -7.00
C THR A 88 4.90 34.24 -6.37
N LYS A 89 3.59 34.53 -6.30
CA LYS A 89 2.58 33.58 -5.75
C LYS A 89 2.47 32.23 -6.48
N THR A 90 3.07 32.09 -7.66
CA THR A 90 3.10 30.84 -8.43
C THR A 90 4.34 29.99 -8.15
N ASP A 91 5.32 30.54 -7.43
CA ASP A 91 6.49 29.81 -6.96
C ASP A 91 6.09 29.04 -5.69
N MET A 92 6.01 27.71 -5.77
CA MET A 92 5.38 26.86 -4.72
C MET A 92 3.93 27.29 -4.42
N GLN A 93 3.10 27.35 -5.45
CA GLN A 93 1.70 27.78 -5.36
C GLN A 93 0.91 27.03 -4.28
N ASN A 94 1.13 25.71 -4.12
CA ASN A 94 0.50 24.90 -3.09
C ASN A 94 0.70 25.50 -1.68
N TRP A 95 1.93 25.89 -1.34
CA TRP A 95 2.25 26.50 -0.06
C TRP A 95 1.62 27.87 0.13
N HIS A 96 1.61 28.71 -0.91
CA HIS A 96 0.89 29.98 -0.85
C HIS A 96 -0.61 29.80 -0.61
N MET A 97 -1.22 28.77 -1.18
CA MET A 97 -2.64 28.47 -0.96
C MET A 97 -2.90 27.97 0.45
N LEU A 98 -2.03 27.11 1.00
CA LEU A 98 -2.12 26.65 2.39
C LEU A 98 -2.02 27.82 3.39
N PHE A 99 -1.03 28.69 3.20
CA PHE A 99 -0.83 29.87 4.06
C PHE A 99 -2.05 30.80 4.08
N ASN A 100 -2.73 30.97 2.94
CA ASN A 100 -3.89 31.84 2.82
C ASN A 100 -5.23 31.14 3.12
N TYR A 101 -5.20 29.87 3.55
CA TYR A 101 -6.41 29.05 3.75
C TYR A 101 -7.28 28.93 2.47
N GLU A 102 -6.63 28.87 1.32
CA GLU A 102 -7.24 28.75 -0.02
C GLU A 102 -7.06 27.33 -0.62
N ALA A 103 -6.83 26.33 0.24
CA ALA A 103 -6.60 24.95 -0.16
C ALA A 103 -7.71 24.40 -1.10
N ASN A 104 -7.31 23.62 -2.10
CA ASN A 104 -8.23 22.91 -2.99
C ASN A 104 -7.67 21.58 -3.47
N GLU A 105 -8.56 20.74 -3.97
CA GLU A 105 -8.28 19.35 -4.37
C GLU A 105 -7.27 19.23 -5.52
N ASN A 106 -7.11 20.26 -6.34
CA ASN A 106 -6.24 20.22 -7.53
C ASN A 106 -4.81 20.69 -7.26
N ASN A 107 -4.60 21.50 -6.21
CA ASN A 107 -3.33 22.20 -5.99
C ASN A 107 -2.70 21.91 -4.62
N THR A 108 -3.46 21.43 -3.64
CA THR A 108 -2.96 21.18 -2.28
C THR A 108 -3.22 19.75 -1.86
N PHE A 109 -2.18 19.08 -1.34
CA PHE A 109 -2.21 17.70 -0.85
C PHE A 109 -2.79 16.63 -1.80
N SER A 110 -2.85 16.89 -3.10
CA SER A 110 -3.46 15.97 -4.06
C SER A 110 -2.65 14.67 -4.18
N SER A 111 -1.32 14.76 -4.14
CA SER A 111 -0.48 13.56 -4.07
C SER A 111 -0.55 12.88 -2.70
N LEU A 112 -0.62 13.63 -1.59
CA LEU A 112 -0.62 13.07 -0.23
C LEU A 112 -1.75 12.06 -0.02
N TRP A 113 -2.97 12.39 -0.46
CA TRP A 113 -4.10 11.46 -0.46
C TRP A 113 -3.73 10.12 -1.12
N THR A 114 -3.12 10.18 -2.30
CA THR A 114 -2.73 9.00 -3.06
C THR A 114 -1.58 8.24 -2.39
N VAL A 115 -0.62 8.95 -1.79
CA VAL A 115 0.49 8.36 -1.02
C VAL A 115 -0.04 7.55 0.16
N ASP A 116 -0.89 8.14 0.99
CA ASP A 116 -1.35 7.49 2.22
C ASP A 116 -2.26 6.30 1.93
N TYR A 117 -3.21 6.42 0.98
CA TYR A 117 -4.00 5.25 0.56
C TYR A 117 -3.17 4.18 -0.15
N SER A 118 -2.07 4.55 -0.81
CA SER A 118 -1.10 3.60 -1.36
C SER A 118 -0.39 2.82 -0.25
N GLY A 119 -0.05 3.47 0.86
CA GLY A 119 0.49 2.86 2.08
C GLY A 119 -0.51 1.93 2.75
N ILE A 120 -1.74 2.39 2.98
CA ILE A 120 -2.83 1.59 3.56
C ILE A 120 -3.07 0.32 2.73
N LYS A 121 -3.12 0.45 1.40
CA LYS A 121 -3.30 -0.70 0.50
C LYS A 121 -2.20 -1.74 0.70
N ARG A 122 -0.94 -1.32 0.78
CA ARG A 122 0.21 -2.23 0.94
C ARG A 122 0.25 -2.87 2.32
N CYS A 123 -0.13 -2.13 3.37
CA CYS A 123 -0.28 -2.70 4.71
C CYS A 123 -1.37 -3.78 4.73
N ASN A 124 -2.54 -3.50 4.13
CA ASN A 124 -3.64 -4.46 4.04
C ASN A 124 -3.26 -5.70 3.21
N ASP A 125 -2.49 -5.51 2.14
CA ASP A 125 -1.95 -6.62 1.35
C ASP A 125 -1.01 -7.50 2.17
N LEU A 126 -0.04 -6.91 2.88
CA LEU A 126 0.84 -7.67 3.76
C LEU A 126 0.03 -8.46 4.80
N LEU A 127 -0.93 -7.82 5.47
CA LEU A 127 -1.78 -8.47 6.47
C LEU A 127 -2.58 -9.64 5.88
N LYS A 128 -3.04 -9.50 4.63
CA LYS A 128 -3.70 -10.58 3.89
C LYS A 128 -2.73 -11.71 3.54
N TYR A 129 -1.58 -11.38 2.96
CA TYR A 129 -0.61 -12.36 2.45
C TYR A 129 0.18 -13.06 3.56
N LEU A 130 0.28 -12.48 4.76
CA LEU A 130 0.89 -13.14 5.91
C LEU A 130 0.33 -14.55 6.09
N GLY A 131 -0.99 -14.73 5.94
CA GLY A 131 -1.65 -16.04 6.05
C GLY A 131 -1.23 -17.07 4.98
N TRP A 132 -0.59 -16.65 3.89
CA TRP A 132 -0.17 -17.52 2.79
C TRP A 132 1.27 -18.03 2.95
N GLY A 133 2.08 -17.35 3.75
CA GLY A 133 3.46 -17.74 4.02
C GLY A 133 3.55 -19.07 4.76
N THR A 134 4.31 -20.01 4.20
CA THR A 134 4.42 -21.40 4.67
C THR A 134 5.61 -21.67 5.58
N ASP A 135 6.65 -20.83 5.51
CA ASP A 135 7.91 -20.92 6.27
C ASP A 135 8.16 -19.68 7.16
N VAL A 136 7.17 -18.78 7.26
CA VAL A 136 7.20 -17.62 8.16
C VAL A 136 7.13 -18.10 9.61
N THR A 137 8.17 -17.82 10.40
CA THR A 137 8.17 -18.16 11.82
C THR A 137 7.09 -17.40 12.59
N GLU A 138 6.58 -17.97 13.68
CA GLU A 138 5.57 -17.30 14.51
C GLU A 138 6.05 -15.94 15.05
N ALA A 139 7.34 -15.83 15.35
CA ALA A 139 7.95 -14.57 15.78
C ALA A 139 7.94 -13.53 14.65
N ASN A 140 8.39 -13.89 13.44
CA ASN A 140 8.36 -13.01 12.28
C ASN A 140 6.94 -12.61 11.90
N ARG A 141 6.00 -13.57 11.93
CA ARG A 141 4.59 -13.33 11.62
C ARG A 141 4.00 -12.21 12.48
N LYS A 142 4.16 -12.31 13.81
CA LYS A 142 3.70 -11.28 14.74
C LYS A 142 4.43 -9.95 14.53
N LEU A 143 5.73 -10.03 14.27
CA LEU A 143 6.55 -8.84 14.06
C LEU A 143 6.14 -8.06 12.80
N TYR A 144 5.89 -8.75 11.69
CA TYR A 144 5.45 -8.16 10.44
C TYR A 144 4.03 -7.61 10.57
N GLU A 145 3.13 -8.34 11.26
CA GLU A 145 1.77 -7.89 11.54
C GLU A 145 1.76 -6.57 12.32
N MET A 146 2.52 -6.47 13.42
CA MET A 146 2.54 -5.24 14.23
C MET A 146 3.17 -4.06 13.49
N GLN A 147 4.21 -4.29 12.68
CA GLN A 147 4.79 -3.24 11.84
C GLN A 147 3.79 -2.73 10.79
N ALA A 148 3.09 -3.65 10.10
CA ALA A 148 2.08 -3.30 9.11
C ALA A 148 0.92 -2.51 9.71
N ARG A 149 0.44 -2.92 10.89
CA ARG A 149 -0.63 -2.22 11.62
C ARG A 149 -0.19 -0.82 12.04
N LEU A 150 1.03 -0.66 12.57
CA LEU A 150 1.51 0.69 12.93
C LEU A 150 1.69 1.60 11.71
N LEU A 151 2.25 1.09 10.62
CA LEU A 151 2.36 1.85 9.37
C LEU A 151 0.98 2.28 8.85
N ARG A 152 -0.01 1.37 8.88
CA ARG A 152 -1.39 1.69 8.52
C ARG A 152 -1.98 2.79 9.41
N VAL A 153 -1.73 2.75 10.72
CA VAL A 153 -2.11 3.82 11.65
C VAL A 153 -1.45 5.14 11.27
N PHE A 154 -0.16 5.13 10.92
CA PHE A 154 0.55 6.33 10.48
C PHE A 154 -0.09 6.94 9.22
N TYR A 155 -0.35 6.14 8.18
CA TYR A 155 -0.97 6.64 6.94
C TYR A 155 -2.38 7.20 7.19
N TYR A 156 -3.19 6.50 7.99
CA TYR A 156 -4.49 7.04 8.38
C TYR A 156 -4.40 8.29 9.25
N ASN A 157 -3.37 8.41 10.10
CA ASN A 157 -3.15 9.59 10.91
C ASN A 157 -2.84 10.82 10.03
N MET A 158 -2.04 10.66 8.98
CA MET A 158 -1.82 11.73 7.99
C MET A 158 -3.14 12.13 7.32
N LEU A 159 -3.90 11.17 6.80
CA LEU A 159 -5.20 11.45 6.19
C LEU A 159 -6.17 12.15 7.15
N TRP A 160 -6.23 11.70 8.40
CA TRP A 160 -7.07 12.30 9.43
C TRP A 160 -6.69 13.74 9.72
N HIS A 161 -5.39 14.04 9.87
CA HIS A 161 -4.92 15.39 10.18
C HIS A 161 -5.17 16.39 9.05
N TYR A 162 -4.99 15.98 7.79
CA TYR A 162 -5.09 16.90 6.65
C TYR A 162 -6.49 16.96 6.00
N PHE A 163 -7.31 15.91 6.13
CA PHE A 163 -8.60 15.81 5.45
C PHE A 163 -9.80 15.61 6.39
N GLY A 164 -9.57 15.20 7.63
CA GLY A 164 -10.63 14.97 8.63
C GLY A 164 -11.47 13.74 8.32
N ASN A 165 -12.56 13.91 7.57
CA ASN A 165 -13.52 12.84 7.27
C ASN A 165 -13.07 12.04 6.04
N ILE A 166 -12.77 10.76 6.22
CA ILE A 166 -12.12 9.94 5.18
C ILE A 166 -12.77 8.55 5.03
N PRO A 167 -12.74 7.94 3.83
CA PRO A 167 -13.02 6.52 3.66
C PRO A 167 -12.15 5.63 4.56
N PHE A 168 -12.77 4.75 5.34
CA PHE A 168 -12.06 3.89 6.28
C PHE A 168 -12.29 2.41 5.99
N TYR A 169 -11.20 1.63 5.90
CA TYR A 169 -11.23 0.20 5.62
C TYR A 169 -9.93 -0.49 6.05
N LEU A 170 -10.03 -1.67 6.66
CA LEU A 170 -8.87 -2.44 7.12
C LEU A 170 -8.50 -3.60 6.19
N GLU A 171 -9.26 -3.77 5.11
CA GLU A 171 -9.03 -4.76 4.05
C GLU A 171 -9.22 -4.10 2.70
N ASN A 172 -8.41 -4.51 1.71
CA ASN A 172 -8.48 -3.92 0.38
C ASN A 172 -9.81 -4.24 -0.31
N LEU A 173 -10.37 -3.22 -0.95
CA LEU A 173 -11.62 -3.34 -1.70
C LEU A 173 -11.37 -4.22 -2.93
N SER A 174 -11.86 -5.47 -2.88
CA SER A 174 -11.60 -6.47 -3.94
C SER A 174 -12.72 -6.58 -4.95
N GLU A 175 -13.90 -6.02 -4.68
CA GLU A 175 -15.08 -6.13 -5.53
C GLU A 175 -15.72 -4.77 -5.82
N PRO A 176 -16.32 -4.59 -7.01
CA PRO A 176 -17.15 -3.42 -7.31
C PRO A 176 -18.28 -3.25 -6.28
N PRO A 177 -18.62 -2.01 -5.87
CA PRO A 177 -18.24 -0.73 -6.49
C PRO A 177 -16.92 -0.12 -5.99
N TYR A 178 -16.07 -0.84 -5.26
CA TYR A 178 -14.83 -0.32 -4.67
C TYR A 178 -15.04 0.93 -3.80
N THR A 179 -16.07 0.90 -2.95
CA THR A 179 -16.38 1.99 -2.02
C THR A 179 -16.24 1.56 -0.56
N ALA A 180 -15.76 2.45 0.29
CA ALA A 180 -15.74 2.30 1.73
C ALA A 180 -16.61 3.39 2.39
N PRO A 181 -17.15 3.15 3.60
CA PRO A 181 -17.85 4.17 4.35
C PRO A 181 -16.90 5.33 4.68
N GLN A 182 -17.39 6.57 4.55
CA GLN A 182 -16.66 7.74 5.03
C GLN A 182 -16.90 7.88 6.54
N TYR A 183 -15.84 7.78 7.32
CA TYR A 183 -15.88 7.99 8.76
C TYR A 183 -15.69 9.48 9.05
N THR A 184 -16.31 9.94 10.14
CA THR A 184 -16.03 11.26 10.71
C THR A 184 -14.64 11.29 11.35
N ALA A 185 -14.06 12.48 11.51
CA ALA A 185 -12.76 12.65 12.15
C ALA A 185 -12.67 11.96 13.54
N ASP A 186 -13.73 12.06 14.35
CA ASP A 186 -13.78 11.40 15.66
C ASP A 186 -13.83 9.86 15.55
N GLN A 187 -14.58 9.34 14.57
CA GLN A 187 -14.63 7.89 14.32
C GLN A 187 -13.27 7.36 13.88
N VAL A 188 -12.59 8.06 12.98
CA VAL A 188 -11.24 7.68 12.55
C VAL A 188 -10.29 7.69 13.74
N TYR A 189 -10.27 8.77 14.54
CA TYR A 189 -9.41 8.86 15.71
C TYR A 189 -9.62 7.71 16.70
N ASN A 190 -10.87 7.33 16.97
CA ASN A 190 -11.18 6.21 17.86
C ASN A 190 -10.65 4.87 17.35
N GLU A 191 -10.76 4.61 16.03
CA GLU A 191 -10.18 3.41 15.42
C GLU A 191 -8.63 3.42 15.52
N LEU A 192 -8.00 4.58 15.26
CA LEU A 192 -6.54 4.70 15.30
C LEU A 192 -5.96 4.52 16.70
N ILE A 193 -6.57 5.11 17.71
CA ILE A 193 -6.11 4.95 19.10
C ILE A 193 -6.27 3.49 19.55
N ALA A 194 -7.40 2.85 19.26
CA ALA A 194 -7.61 1.45 19.62
C ALA A 194 -6.58 0.52 18.94
N GLU A 195 -6.30 0.75 17.65
CA GLU A 195 -5.29 0.01 16.90
C GLU A 195 -3.88 0.23 17.48
N LEU A 196 -3.54 1.48 17.82
CA LEU A 196 -2.25 1.84 18.39
C LEU A 196 -2.03 1.24 19.79
N GLU A 197 -3.03 1.34 20.67
CA GLU A 197 -3.00 0.70 22.00
C GLU A 197 -2.82 -0.82 21.89
N SER A 198 -3.53 -1.47 20.96
CA SER A 198 -3.36 -2.89 20.68
C SER A 198 -1.94 -3.25 20.23
N VAL A 199 -1.32 -2.43 19.37
CA VAL A 199 0.07 -2.62 18.93
C VAL A 199 1.04 -2.45 20.10
N ILE A 200 0.85 -1.44 20.95
CA ILE A 200 1.70 -1.19 22.13
C ILE A 200 1.60 -2.34 23.13
N ASP A 201 0.38 -2.79 23.44
CA ASP A 201 0.12 -3.86 24.40
C ASP A 201 0.67 -5.21 23.95
N SER A 202 0.82 -5.42 22.64
CA SER A 202 1.43 -6.63 22.08
C SER A 202 2.87 -6.86 22.57
N LYS A 203 3.62 -5.77 22.83
CA LYS A 203 5.05 -5.79 23.20
C LYS A 203 5.93 -6.57 22.22
N ILE A 204 5.48 -6.74 20.98
CA ILE A 204 6.23 -7.46 19.93
C ILE A 204 7.27 -6.54 19.29
N LEU A 205 6.93 -5.27 19.08
CA LEU A 205 7.85 -4.32 18.47
C LEU A 205 9.00 -4.03 19.44
N PRO A 206 10.26 -4.04 18.97
CA PRO A 206 11.38 -3.70 19.82
C PRO A 206 11.37 -2.20 20.17
N LEU A 207 11.81 -1.86 21.38
CA LEU A 207 12.00 -0.47 21.81
C LEU A 207 13.01 0.29 20.95
N LYS A 208 13.98 -0.44 20.39
CA LYS A 208 15.09 0.08 19.59
C LYS A 208 15.47 -0.95 18.54
N TYR A 209 15.48 -0.56 17.27
CA TYR A 209 15.95 -1.38 16.15
C TYR A 209 17.44 -1.13 15.90
N TYR A 210 18.26 -1.17 16.94
CA TYR A 210 19.69 -0.88 16.78
C TYR A 210 20.43 -1.58 17.90
N LYS A 211 20.79 -2.83 17.62
CA LYS A 211 22.12 -3.41 17.81
C LYS A 211 22.13 -4.88 17.39
N THR A 212 22.98 -5.26 16.44
CA THR A 212 23.29 -6.66 16.13
C THR A 212 24.55 -7.09 16.89
N VAL A 213 24.72 -8.39 17.16
CA VAL A 213 25.94 -8.89 17.80
C VAL A 213 26.92 -9.32 16.72
N LYS A 214 27.96 -8.53 16.51
CA LYS A 214 29.08 -8.86 15.62
C LYS A 214 30.32 -9.12 16.47
N GLU A 215 30.86 -10.33 16.36
CA GLU A 215 32.05 -10.76 17.14
C GLU A 215 31.88 -10.59 18.66
N GLY A 216 30.69 -10.87 19.19
CA GLY A 216 30.41 -10.77 20.62
C GLY A 216 30.26 -9.34 21.16
N ARG A 217 30.23 -8.33 20.28
CA ARG A 217 29.95 -6.94 20.63
C ARG A 217 28.66 -6.49 19.96
N GLU A 218 27.86 -5.74 20.72
CA GLU A 218 26.71 -5.06 20.15
C GLU A 218 27.19 -3.92 19.23
N VAL A 219 26.78 -3.93 17.97
CA VAL A 219 27.08 -2.91 16.95
C VAL A 219 25.80 -2.42 16.31
N ASP A 220 25.74 -1.15 15.92
CA ASP A 220 24.55 -0.58 15.27
C ASP A 220 24.32 -1.27 13.91
N ASP A 221 23.07 -1.64 13.64
CA ASP A 221 22.64 -2.21 12.36
C ASP A 221 21.95 -1.11 11.54
N GLU A 222 22.74 -0.44 10.69
CA GLU A 222 22.25 0.65 9.84
C GLU A 222 21.15 0.20 8.87
N GLY A 223 21.05 -1.10 8.55
CA GLY A 223 19.99 -1.66 7.69
C GLY A 223 18.62 -1.73 8.37
N GLN A 224 18.55 -1.47 9.68
CA GLN A 224 17.30 -1.43 10.46
C GLN A 224 16.86 0.01 10.78
N LEU A 225 17.62 1.02 10.33
CA LEU A 225 17.28 2.42 10.54
C LEU A 225 15.93 2.75 9.87
N GLY A 226 15.05 3.45 10.59
CA GLY A 226 13.73 3.84 10.08
C GLY A 226 12.63 2.79 10.25
N ARG A 227 12.93 1.59 10.77
CA ARG A 227 11.90 0.60 11.11
C ARG A 227 11.03 1.05 12.28
N VAL A 228 9.78 0.63 12.24
CA VAL A 228 8.79 0.79 13.31
C VAL A 228 9.33 0.22 14.63
N THR A 229 9.30 1.03 15.69
CA THR A 229 9.69 0.63 17.05
C THR A 229 8.53 0.86 18.01
N GLN A 230 8.59 0.25 19.19
CA GLN A 230 7.62 0.52 20.27
C GLN A 230 7.63 2.00 20.70
N ALA A 231 8.72 2.75 20.47
CA ALA A 231 8.80 4.17 20.80
C ALA A 231 8.03 5.09 19.83
N MET A 232 7.51 4.54 18.72
CA MET A 232 6.74 5.29 17.71
C MET A 232 5.22 5.23 17.94
N GLY A 233 4.75 4.43 18.90
CA GLY A 233 3.36 4.43 19.39
C GLY A 233 3.29 4.99 20.80
#